data_AF-A0A8H5N080-F1
#
_entry.id   AF-A0A8H5N080-F1
#
_cell.length_a   1.000
_cell.length_b   1.000
_cell.length_c   1.000
_cell.angle_alpha   90.00
_cell.angle_beta   90.00
_cell.angle_gamma   90.00
#
_symmetry.space_group_name_H-M   'P 1'
#
loop_
_entity.id
_entity.type
_entity.pdbx_description
1 polymer ?
#
loop_
_entity_poly.entity_id
_entity_poly.type
_entity_poly.pdbx_seq_one_letter_code
_entity_poly.pdbx_strand_id
1 'polypeptide(L)'
;MSATRSFSDMHPVWGLMRRVAVNSFAYRVGASATLVNPGGEIEKNFAWNGDQAIAYSKQLWKSDCAPWQANYLETKLTRRGLINCEYGPKLKSFPYYEDASVILGALRTFITAYVDAYYPSDDAITADKELVAWFHEAARAADIVDFPASISTKSELVAVLSHHAYLISILHGSLNSNSLLHYSGVLPMHPFSLYKPLPKEKGVSSLVPFLPDLGASIHQIALVATFN
;
A
#
# COMPACT_ATOMS: atom_id res chain seq x y z
N MET A 1 -1.24 10.89 -10.57
CA MET A 1 -2.12 11.51 -11.59
C MET A 1 -2.35 12.99 -11.31
N SER A 2 -2.67 13.42 -10.08
CA SER A 2 -2.74 14.86 -9.78
C SER A 2 -1.39 15.55 -10.02
N ALA A 3 -0.30 15.02 -9.45
CA ALA A 3 1.04 15.58 -9.61
C ALA A 3 1.49 15.71 -11.09
N THR A 4 1.19 14.71 -11.93
CA THR A 4 1.53 14.73 -13.37
C THR A 4 0.81 15.83 -14.16
N ARG A 5 -0.27 16.39 -13.60
CA ARG A 5 -1.10 17.43 -14.22
C ARG A 5 -0.81 18.82 -13.65
N SER A 6 -0.05 18.90 -12.56
CA SER A 6 0.17 20.14 -11.80
C SER A 6 1.61 20.62 -11.80
N PHE A 7 2.57 19.71 -11.98
CA PHE A 7 3.99 20.05 -11.99
C PHE A 7 4.59 20.10 -13.40
N SER A 8 5.52 21.02 -13.58
CA SER A 8 6.53 20.98 -14.62
C SER A 8 7.43 19.76 -14.45
N ASP A 9 7.94 19.22 -15.57
CA ASP A 9 8.93 18.14 -15.54
C ASP A 9 10.23 18.51 -14.82
N MET A 10 10.49 19.81 -14.67
CA MET A 10 11.67 20.33 -13.96
C MET A 10 11.43 20.56 -12.46
N HIS A 11 10.21 20.38 -11.96
CA HIS A 11 9.88 20.68 -10.57
C HIS A 11 10.54 19.69 -9.60
N PRO A 12 11.24 20.15 -8.54
CA PRO A 12 12.03 19.26 -7.68
C PRO A 12 11.16 18.26 -6.90
N VAL A 13 9.99 18.68 -6.42
CA VAL A 13 9.04 17.76 -5.76
C VAL A 13 8.58 16.66 -6.72
N TRP A 14 8.34 17.00 -7.99
CA TRP A 14 7.93 16.04 -9.00
C TRP A 14 9.04 15.05 -9.34
N GLY A 15 10.28 15.52 -9.44
CA GLY A 15 11.46 14.67 -9.61
C GLY A 15 11.58 13.61 -8.51
N LEU A 16 11.42 14.01 -7.25
CA LEU A 16 11.42 13.08 -6.12
C LEU A 16 10.26 12.08 -6.20
N MET A 17 9.02 12.54 -6.42
CA MET A 17 7.85 11.67 -6.53
C MET A 17 8.00 10.64 -7.65
N ARG A 18 8.48 11.05 -8.83
CA ARG A 18 8.74 10.13 -9.96
C ARG A 18 9.77 9.08 -9.61
N ARG A 19 10.83 9.45 -8.89
CA ARG A 19 11.88 8.52 -8.48
C ARG A 19 11.35 7.48 -7.49
N VAL A 20 10.49 7.90 -6.57
CA VAL A 20 9.87 6.99 -5.59
C VAL A 20 8.85 6.08 -6.26
N ALA A 21 8.04 6.61 -7.18
CA ALA A 21 6.91 5.93 -7.83
C ALA A 21 7.25 5.34 -9.21
N VAL A 22 8.49 4.90 -9.42
CA VAL A 22 8.90 4.26 -10.68
C VAL A 22 8.00 3.07 -10.97
N ASN A 23 7.51 2.98 -12.21
CA ASN A 23 6.61 1.93 -12.70
C ASN A 23 5.24 1.84 -12.02
N SER A 24 4.86 2.75 -11.10
CA SER A 24 3.58 2.65 -10.39
C SER A 24 2.35 2.57 -11.32
N PHE A 25 2.40 3.21 -12.48
CA PHE A 25 1.32 3.13 -13.49
C PHE A 25 1.28 1.80 -14.26
N ALA A 26 2.40 1.09 -14.36
CA ALA A 26 2.48 -0.17 -15.09
C ALA A 26 1.78 -1.31 -14.35
N TYR A 27 1.80 -1.31 -13.01
CA TYR A 27 1.26 -2.42 -12.21
C TYR A 27 -0.23 -2.66 -12.45
N ARG A 28 -1.05 -1.61 -12.57
CA ARG A 28 -2.49 -1.79 -12.84
C ARG A 28 -2.73 -2.36 -14.23
N VAL A 29 -1.98 -1.91 -15.23
CA VAL A 29 -2.06 -2.44 -16.60
C VAL A 29 -1.66 -3.91 -16.62
N GLY A 30 -0.53 -4.26 -16.01
CA GLY A 30 -0.06 -5.64 -15.89
C GLY A 30 -1.06 -6.54 -15.15
N ALA A 31 -1.59 -6.06 -14.02
CA ALA A 31 -2.61 -6.80 -13.27
C ALA A 31 -3.88 -7.03 -14.10
N SER A 32 -4.35 -6.02 -14.85
CA SER A 32 -5.50 -6.18 -15.75
C SER A 32 -5.25 -7.12 -16.92
N ALA A 33 -4.01 -7.23 -17.40
CA ALA A 33 -3.67 -8.09 -18.53
C ALA A 33 -3.40 -9.56 -18.15
N THR A 34 -3.00 -9.81 -16.90
CA THR A 34 -2.51 -11.14 -16.48
C THR A 34 -3.15 -11.71 -15.21
N LEU A 35 -3.58 -10.86 -14.27
CA LEU A 35 -4.08 -11.31 -12.97
C LEU A 35 -5.61 -11.40 -12.95
N VAL A 36 -6.28 -10.27 -13.21
CA VAL A 36 -7.74 -10.14 -13.01
C VAL A 36 -8.55 -10.26 -14.30
N ASN A 37 -7.90 -10.48 -15.45
CA ASN A 37 -8.62 -10.81 -16.69
C ASN A 37 -9.35 -12.16 -16.57
N PRO A 38 -10.39 -12.41 -17.38
CA PRO A 38 -11.01 -13.72 -17.47
C PRO A 38 -9.98 -14.81 -17.77
N GLY A 39 -10.00 -15.90 -17.00
CA GLY A 39 -9.00 -16.96 -17.08
C GLY A 39 -7.58 -16.53 -16.68
N GLY A 40 -7.44 -15.41 -15.95
CA GLY A 40 -6.19 -14.89 -15.41
C GLY A 40 -5.75 -15.61 -14.13
N GLU A 41 -4.62 -15.17 -13.57
CA GLU A 41 -3.98 -15.86 -12.43
C GLU A 41 -4.81 -15.84 -11.14
N ILE A 42 -5.67 -14.84 -10.93
CA ILE A 42 -6.56 -14.83 -9.77
C ILE A 42 -7.54 -16.00 -9.85
N GLU A 43 -8.20 -16.19 -10.98
CA GLU A 43 -9.21 -17.25 -11.16
C GLU A 43 -8.58 -18.65 -11.13
N LYS A 44 -7.34 -18.81 -11.59
CA LYS A 44 -6.63 -20.09 -11.58
C LYS A 44 -6.21 -20.55 -10.19
N ASN A 45 -5.93 -19.62 -9.27
CA ASN A 45 -5.27 -19.93 -8.00
C ASN A 45 -6.14 -19.64 -6.76
N PHE A 46 -7.07 -18.68 -6.83
CA PHE A 46 -7.91 -18.25 -5.71
C PHE A 46 -9.34 -18.77 -5.84
N ALA A 47 -10.06 -18.78 -4.71
CA ALA A 47 -11.46 -19.21 -4.64
C ALA A 47 -12.46 -18.23 -5.31
N TRP A 48 -11.96 -17.13 -5.87
CA TRP A 48 -12.73 -16.08 -6.54
C TRP A 48 -12.11 -15.73 -7.88
N ASN A 49 -12.92 -15.19 -8.78
CA ASN A 49 -12.45 -14.70 -10.08
C ASN A 49 -11.99 -13.23 -10.01
N GLY A 50 -11.44 -12.74 -11.13
CA GLY A 50 -10.95 -11.37 -11.24
C GLY A 50 -12.00 -10.29 -10.97
N ASP A 51 -13.23 -10.47 -11.45
CA ASP A 51 -14.33 -9.51 -11.23
C ASP A 51 -14.70 -9.38 -9.75
N GLN A 52 -14.73 -10.49 -9.02
CA GLN A 52 -14.96 -10.52 -7.58
C GLN A 52 -13.83 -9.83 -6.81
N ALA A 53 -12.56 -10.05 -7.20
CA ALA A 53 -11.42 -9.38 -6.60
C ALA A 53 -11.46 -7.84 -6.84
N ILE A 54 -11.87 -7.41 -8.03
CA ILE A 54 -12.08 -6.00 -8.36
C ILE A 54 -13.23 -5.41 -7.53
N ALA A 55 -14.35 -6.13 -7.42
CA ALA A 55 -15.51 -5.70 -6.64
C ALA A 55 -15.15 -5.51 -5.16
N TYR A 56 -14.40 -6.47 -4.59
CA TYR A 56 -13.90 -6.37 -3.22
C TYR A 56 -12.97 -5.16 -3.03
N SER A 57 -12.05 -4.91 -3.97
CA SER A 57 -11.16 -3.75 -3.93
C SER A 57 -11.93 -2.42 -3.96
N LYS A 58 -13.00 -2.33 -4.76
CA LYS A 58 -13.90 -1.17 -4.81
C LYS A 58 -14.66 -0.99 -3.50
N GLN A 59 -15.07 -2.08 -2.85
CA GLN A 59 -15.73 -2.02 -1.55
C GLN A 59 -14.76 -1.53 -0.47
N LEU A 60 -13.53 -2.04 -0.44
CA LEU A 60 -12.50 -1.61 0.50
C LEU A 60 -12.14 -0.12 0.33
N TRP A 61 -12.19 0.41 -0.89
CA TRP A 61 -12.00 1.85 -1.13
C TRP A 61 -13.07 2.73 -0.47
N LYS A 62 -14.21 2.17 -0.04
CA LYS A 62 -15.26 2.87 0.72
C LYS A 62 -15.13 2.70 2.24
N SER A 63 -13.97 2.25 2.71
CA SER A 63 -13.67 2.01 4.13
C SER A 63 -12.51 2.87 4.62
N ASP A 64 -12.05 2.61 5.85
CA ASP A 64 -10.87 3.24 6.47
C ASP A 64 -9.55 3.03 5.71
N CYS A 65 -9.55 2.30 4.60
CA CYS A 65 -8.37 2.11 3.75
C CYS A 65 -8.13 3.28 2.77
N ALA A 66 -9.15 4.09 2.46
CA ALA A 66 -9.03 5.17 1.47
C ALA A 66 -8.47 6.51 2.00
N PRO A 67 -8.82 6.97 3.23
CA PRO A 67 -8.36 8.27 3.73
C PRO A 67 -6.82 8.39 3.74
N TRP A 68 -6.27 9.44 3.13
CA TRP A 68 -4.82 9.66 3.03
C TRP A 68 -4.16 9.96 4.38
N GLN A 69 -4.55 11.06 5.03
CA GLN A 69 -3.93 11.48 6.29
C GLN A 69 -4.20 10.49 7.43
N ALA A 70 -5.42 9.95 7.49
CA ALA A 70 -5.78 8.94 8.48
C ALA A 70 -4.98 7.63 8.32
N ASN A 71 -4.34 7.38 7.17
CA ASN A 71 -3.51 6.19 6.94
C ASN A 71 -2.00 6.43 7.09
N TYR A 72 -1.56 7.59 7.60
CA TYR A 72 -0.19 7.77 8.07
C TYR A 72 0.15 6.69 9.12
N LEU A 73 1.39 6.16 9.10
CA LEU A 73 1.76 4.96 9.86
C LEU A 73 1.37 5.04 11.33
N GLU A 74 1.87 6.03 12.08
CA GLU A 74 1.58 6.14 13.51
C GLU A 74 0.10 6.49 13.76
N THR A 75 -0.49 7.37 12.95
CA THR A 75 -1.91 7.73 13.03
C THR A 75 -2.81 6.50 12.92
N LYS A 76 -2.57 5.67 11.91
CA LYS A 76 -3.33 4.45 11.64
C LYS A 76 -3.16 3.44 12.78
N LEU A 77 -1.93 3.22 13.23
CA LEU A 77 -1.65 2.23 14.27
C LEU A 77 -2.20 2.67 15.64
N THR A 78 -2.14 3.96 15.95
CA THR A 78 -2.74 4.52 17.17
C THR A 78 -4.26 4.41 17.13
N ARG A 79 -4.90 4.78 16.01
CA ARG A 79 -6.36 4.63 15.83
C ARG A 79 -6.82 3.19 16.04
N ARG A 80 -6.01 2.20 15.64
CA ARG A 80 -6.29 0.77 15.82
C ARG A 80 -5.95 0.23 17.22
N GLY A 81 -5.45 1.08 18.13
CA GLY A 81 -5.03 0.68 19.47
C GLY A 81 -3.78 -0.21 19.50
N LEU A 82 -2.97 -0.21 18.44
CA LEU A 82 -1.80 -1.09 18.32
C LEU A 82 -0.52 -0.46 18.88
N ILE A 83 -0.49 0.87 18.93
CA ILE A 83 0.54 1.66 19.61
C ILE A 83 -0.16 2.75 20.44
N ASN A 84 0.50 3.23 21.49
CA ASN A 84 -0.03 4.29 22.37
C ASN A 84 -1.48 4.03 22.84
N CYS A 85 -1.79 2.76 23.12
CA CYS A 85 -3.12 2.36 23.55
C CYS A 85 -3.34 2.79 25.00
N GLU A 86 -4.39 3.58 25.26
CA GLU A 86 -4.71 4.06 26.61
C GLU A 86 -5.54 3.07 27.43
N TYR A 87 -6.19 2.11 26.77
CA TYR A 87 -7.16 1.19 27.38
C TYR A 87 -6.67 -0.26 27.47
N GLY A 88 -5.46 -0.55 27.02
CA GLY A 88 -4.90 -1.90 26.99
C GLY A 88 -3.38 -1.92 27.13
N PRO A 89 -2.79 -3.08 27.48
CA PRO A 89 -1.35 -3.19 27.60
C PRO A 89 -0.67 -3.02 26.24
N LYS A 90 0.53 -2.44 26.24
CA LYS A 90 1.39 -2.38 25.06
C LYS A 90 1.70 -3.79 24.55
N LEU A 91 1.73 -3.96 23.22
CA LEU A 91 2.23 -5.18 22.58
C LEU A 91 3.70 -5.41 22.96
N LYS A 92 4.02 -6.63 23.40
CA LYS A 92 5.40 -7.00 23.80
C LYS A 92 6.38 -6.93 22.63
N SER A 93 5.91 -7.24 21.43
CA SER A 93 6.64 -7.09 20.17
C SER A 93 5.64 -6.76 19.07
N PHE A 94 6.02 -5.85 18.19
CA PHE A 94 5.29 -5.52 16.99
C PHE A 94 6.27 -5.30 15.82
N PRO A 95 6.80 -6.39 15.21
CA PRO A 95 7.92 -6.31 14.28
C PRO A 95 7.67 -5.39 13.08
N TYR A 96 6.45 -5.43 12.53
CA TYR A 96 6.06 -4.51 11.45
C TYR A 96 6.27 -3.04 11.83
N TYR A 97 5.81 -2.61 13.01
CA TYR A 97 5.96 -1.22 13.45
C TYR A 97 7.40 -0.91 13.81
N GLU A 98 8.08 -1.83 14.50
CA GLU A 98 9.48 -1.71 14.90
C GLU A 98 10.38 -1.44 13.67
N ASP A 99 10.20 -2.20 12.59
CA ASP A 99 10.97 -2.02 11.35
C ASP A 99 10.47 -0.83 10.52
N ALA A 100 9.15 -0.73 10.30
CA ALA A 100 8.58 0.31 9.45
C ALA A 100 8.86 1.72 10.00
N SER A 101 8.84 1.91 11.32
CA SER A 101 9.11 3.20 11.95
C SER A 101 10.57 3.63 11.76
N VAL A 102 11.53 2.70 11.83
CA VAL A 102 12.95 2.99 11.59
C VAL A 102 13.18 3.39 10.13
N ILE A 103 12.67 2.60 9.18
CA ILE A 103 12.84 2.88 7.75
C ILE A 103 12.15 4.19 7.38
N LEU A 104 10.92 4.41 7.86
CA LEU A 104 10.19 5.66 7.61
C LEU A 104 10.86 6.86 8.27
N GLY A 105 11.47 6.70 9.45
CA GLY A 105 12.26 7.74 10.11
C GLY A 105 13.46 8.18 9.27
N ALA A 106 14.18 7.24 8.67
CA ALA A 106 15.29 7.53 7.76
C ALA A 106 14.80 8.24 6.48
N LEU A 107 13.69 7.77 5.89
CA LEU A 107 13.07 8.41 4.74
C LEU A 107 12.61 9.84 5.05
N ARG A 108 11.95 10.05 6.20
CA ARG A 108 11.54 11.38 6.66
C ARG A 108 12.74 12.31 6.80
N THR A 109 13.84 11.84 7.39
CA THR A 109 15.08 12.63 7.52
C THR A 109 15.62 13.08 6.17
N PHE A 110 15.70 12.16 5.20
CA PHE A 110 16.12 12.50 3.84
C PHE A 110 15.16 13.49 3.16
N ILE A 111 13.84 13.24 3.25
CA ILE A 111 12.82 14.08 2.62
C ILE A 111 12.81 15.47 3.23
N THR A 112 12.99 15.61 4.56
CA THR A 112 13.16 16.90 5.22
C THR A 112 14.36 17.64 4.65
N ALA A 113 15.53 17.02 4.59
CA ALA A 113 16.72 17.65 4.02
C ALA A 113 16.53 18.05 2.54
N TYR A 114 15.83 17.22 1.77
CA TYR A 114 15.50 17.51 0.38
C TYR A 114 14.58 18.73 0.26
N VAL A 115 13.49 18.78 1.05
CA VAL A 115 12.56 19.92 1.06
C VAL A 115 13.26 21.19 1.51
N ASP A 116 14.07 21.14 2.57
CA ASP A 116 14.82 22.29 3.07
C ASP A 116 15.83 22.84 2.07
N ALA A 117 16.39 21.99 1.19
CA ALA A 117 17.32 22.42 0.14
C ALA A 117 16.65 23.26 -0.96
N TYR A 118 15.34 23.06 -1.22
CA TYR A 118 14.59 23.80 -2.24
C TYR A 118 13.72 24.92 -1.67
N TYR A 119 13.26 24.78 -0.42
CA TYR A 119 12.35 25.73 0.23
C TYR A 119 13.00 26.31 1.49
N PRO A 120 13.48 27.56 1.46
CA PRO A 120 14.14 28.17 2.62
C PRO A 120 13.18 28.47 3.78
N SER A 121 11.88 28.61 3.50
CA SER A 121 10.84 28.95 4.49
C SER A 121 9.48 28.40 4.10
N ASP A 122 8.52 28.46 5.02
CA ASP A 122 7.11 28.15 4.77
C ASP A 122 6.48 29.15 3.77
N ASP A 123 6.93 30.40 3.74
CA ASP A 123 6.49 31.36 2.71
C ASP A 123 6.88 30.90 1.29
N ALA A 124 8.03 30.23 1.13
CA ALA A 124 8.41 29.68 -0.18
C ALA A 124 7.48 28.53 -0.62
N ILE A 125 6.89 27.78 0.32
CA ILE A 125 5.90 26.74 0.04
C ILE A 125 4.61 27.36 -0.49
N THR A 126 4.11 28.42 0.17
CA THR A 126 2.86 29.09 -0.27
C THR A 126 3.03 29.90 -1.55
N ALA A 127 4.24 30.39 -1.83
CA ALA A 127 4.56 31.11 -3.06
C ALA A 127 4.68 30.19 -4.29
N ASP A 128 4.88 28.89 -4.10
CA ASP A 128 5.01 27.90 -5.18
C ASP A 128 3.65 27.54 -5.78
N LYS A 129 3.38 28.11 -6.95
CA LYS A 129 2.09 27.95 -7.64
C LYS A 129 1.85 26.53 -8.13
N GLU A 130 2.89 25.79 -8.51
CA GLU A 130 2.73 24.41 -8.98
C GLU A 130 2.42 23.48 -7.80
N LEU A 131 3.10 23.69 -6.67
CA LEU A 131 2.85 22.97 -5.43
C LEU A 131 1.44 23.22 -4.90
N VAL A 132 1.01 24.48 -4.81
CA VAL A 132 -0.34 24.85 -4.39
C VAL A 132 -1.39 24.30 -5.36
N ALA A 133 -1.14 24.38 -6.67
CA ALA A 133 -2.03 23.80 -7.68
C ALA A 133 -2.14 22.28 -7.56
N TRP A 134 -1.05 21.58 -7.22
CA TRP A 134 -1.07 20.14 -7.00
C TRP A 134 -1.94 19.75 -5.82
N PHE A 135 -1.83 20.42 -4.68
CA PHE A 135 -2.68 20.14 -3.51
C PHE A 135 -4.15 20.38 -3.82
N HIS A 136 -4.46 21.47 -4.53
CA HIS A 136 -5.83 21.75 -4.97
C HIS A 136 -6.35 20.68 -5.96
N GLU A 137 -5.58 20.32 -6.99
CA GLU A 137 -5.94 19.27 -7.95
C GLU A 137 -6.16 17.93 -7.24
N ALA A 138 -5.27 17.55 -6.32
CA ALA A 138 -5.34 16.31 -5.55
C ALA A 138 -6.62 16.23 -4.70
N ALA A 139 -6.95 17.29 -3.97
CA ALA A 139 -8.09 17.30 -3.06
C ALA A 139 -9.44 17.53 -3.78
N ARG A 140 -9.46 18.26 -4.91
CA ARG A 140 -10.73 18.69 -5.54
C ARG A 140 -11.06 17.96 -6.83
N ALA A 141 -10.10 17.85 -7.75
CA ALA A 141 -10.34 17.27 -9.07
C ALA A 141 -10.09 15.76 -9.08
N ALA A 142 -9.00 15.32 -8.45
CA ALA A 142 -8.69 13.91 -8.28
C ALA A 142 -9.45 13.27 -7.10
N ASP A 143 -10.07 14.08 -6.25
CA ASP A 143 -10.92 13.67 -5.13
C ASP A 143 -10.24 12.60 -4.24
N ILE A 144 -8.96 12.84 -3.91
CA ILE A 144 -8.24 11.94 -3.00
C ILE A 144 -8.85 12.12 -1.60
N VAL A 145 -9.47 11.05 -1.10
CA VAL A 145 -10.13 11.01 0.21
C VAL A 145 -9.15 11.42 1.31
N ASP A 146 -9.53 12.42 2.11
CA ASP A 146 -8.75 12.90 3.27
C ASP A 146 -7.32 13.35 2.91
N PHE A 147 -7.14 13.89 1.69
CA PHE A 147 -5.90 14.58 1.30
C PHE A 147 -5.95 16.06 1.76
N PRO A 148 -4.82 16.65 2.18
CA PRO A 148 -4.82 18.05 2.59
C PRO A 148 -5.31 18.97 1.46
N ALA A 149 -6.34 19.77 1.72
CA ALA A 149 -6.94 20.64 0.70
C ALA A 149 -6.07 21.87 0.36
N SER A 150 -5.05 22.14 1.18
CA SER A 150 -4.10 23.24 1.03
C SER A 150 -2.76 22.84 1.66
N ILE A 151 -1.73 23.62 1.39
CA ILE A 151 -0.40 23.46 1.95
C ILE A 151 0.15 24.85 2.33
N SER A 152 0.72 24.96 3.52
CA SER A 152 1.27 26.20 4.04
C SER A 152 2.69 26.05 4.57
N THR A 153 3.11 24.85 4.93
CA THR A 153 4.38 24.63 5.63
C THR A 153 5.22 23.53 5.00
N LYS A 154 6.52 23.58 5.24
CA LYS A 154 7.46 22.53 4.83
C LYS A 154 7.13 21.20 5.51
N SER A 155 6.67 21.24 6.77
CA SER A 155 6.34 20.02 7.52
C SER A 155 5.15 19.26 6.91
N GLU A 156 4.15 19.97 6.39
CA GLU A 156 3.03 19.37 5.65
C GLU A 156 3.51 18.70 4.35
N LEU A 157 4.41 19.36 3.60
CA LEU A 157 5.01 18.77 2.40
C LEU A 157 5.76 17.48 2.74
N VAL A 158 6.63 17.54 3.75
CA VAL A 158 7.41 16.40 4.24
C VAL A 158 6.47 15.26 4.65
N ALA A 159 5.36 15.54 5.34
CA ALA A 159 4.41 14.53 5.75
C ALA A 159 3.77 13.81 4.55
N VAL A 160 3.30 14.56 3.54
CA VAL A 160 2.70 13.99 2.33
C VAL A 160 3.71 13.15 1.54
N LEU A 161 4.92 13.68 1.32
CA LEU A 161 5.97 12.97 0.57
C LEU A 161 6.47 11.73 1.31
N SER A 162 6.61 11.80 2.64
CA SER A 162 7.00 10.66 3.47
C SER A 162 5.92 9.58 3.46
N HIS A 163 4.65 9.96 3.49
CA HIS A 163 3.56 8.99 3.36
C HIS A 163 3.56 8.32 1.98
N HIS A 164 3.77 9.09 0.91
CA HIS A 164 3.89 8.55 -0.44
C HIS A 164 5.03 7.52 -0.54
N ALA A 165 6.20 7.85 -0.01
CA ALA A 165 7.34 6.93 0.05
C ALA A 165 7.02 5.69 0.89
N TYR A 166 6.38 5.84 2.06
CA TYR A 166 5.94 4.73 2.90
C TYR A 166 5.00 3.78 2.16
N LEU A 167 4.00 4.28 1.43
CA LEU A 167 3.04 3.45 0.70
C LEU A 167 3.75 2.57 -0.33
N ILE A 168 4.68 3.15 -1.09
CA ILE A 168 5.34 2.47 -2.22
C ILE A 168 6.44 1.52 -1.76
N SER A 169 7.23 1.90 -0.76
CA SER A 169 8.40 1.12 -0.34
C SER A 169 8.05 0.13 0.77
N ILE A 170 7.54 0.63 1.89
CA ILE A 170 7.35 -0.15 3.11
C ILE A 170 6.05 -0.94 3.05
N LEU A 171 4.91 -0.27 2.82
CA LEU A 171 3.60 -0.91 2.88
C LEU A 171 3.45 -1.94 1.77
N HIS A 172 3.72 -1.58 0.51
CA HIS A 172 3.68 -2.52 -0.60
C HIS A 172 4.63 -3.72 -0.38
N GLY A 173 5.87 -3.47 0.04
CA GLY A 173 6.84 -4.52 0.31
C GLY A 173 6.41 -5.49 1.43
N SER A 174 5.68 -4.99 2.43
CA SER A 174 5.17 -5.80 3.55
C SER A 174 3.96 -6.68 3.21
N LEU A 175 3.20 -6.35 2.16
CA LEU A 175 1.97 -7.06 1.78
C LEU A 175 2.12 -7.92 0.53
N ASN A 176 3.00 -7.52 -0.38
CA ASN A 176 3.23 -8.17 -1.67
C ASN A 176 4.71 -8.62 -1.73
N SER A 177 5.36 -8.51 -2.90
CA SER A 177 6.81 -8.68 -3.09
C SER A 177 7.40 -9.83 -2.26
N ASN A 178 8.52 -9.59 -1.58
CA ASN A 178 9.19 -10.57 -0.72
C ASN A 178 8.26 -11.17 0.35
N SER A 179 7.31 -10.40 0.88
CA SER A 179 6.43 -10.88 1.95
C SER A 179 5.54 -12.04 1.50
N LEU A 180 5.08 -12.01 0.25
CA LEU A 180 4.18 -13.01 -0.30
C LEU A 180 4.87 -14.37 -0.42
N LEU A 181 6.06 -14.43 -1.03
CA LEU A 181 6.80 -15.68 -1.23
C LEU A 181 7.33 -16.27 0.09
N HIS A 182 7.79 -15.43 1.00
CA HIS A 182 8.48 -15.89 2.22
C HIS A 182 7.56 -16.11 3.42
N TYR A 183 6.36 -15.52 3.42
CA TYR A 183 5.44 -15.60 4.57
C TYR A 183 4.01 -15.88 4.14
N SER A 184 3.36 -14.94 3.43
CA SER A 184 1.89 -14.93 3.29
C SER A 184 1.33 -15.89 2.23
N GLY A 185 2.19 -16.53 1.42
CA GLY A 185 1.83 -17.52 0.40
C GLY A 185 2.45 -18.89 0.63
N VAL A 186 3.05 -19.14 1.80
CA VAL A 186 3.77 -20.39 2.09
C VAL A 186 2.80 -21.51 2.43
N LEU A 187 2.79 -22.54 1.58
CA LEU A 187 2.06 -23.80 1.81
C LEU A 187 2.72 -24.63 2.93
N PRO A 188 1.94 -25.42 3.70
CA PRO A 188 0.50 -25.66 3.56
C PRO A 188 -0.38 -24.67 4.35
N MET A 189 0.21 -23.71 5.06
CA MET A 189 -0.54 -22.85 6.01
C MET A 189 -1.29 -21.70 5.31
N HIS A 190 -0.89 -21.32 4.09
CA HIS A 190 -1.48 -20.21 3.35
C HIS A 190 -1.92 -20.63 1.93
N PRO A 191 -2.80 -21.63 1.77
CA PRO A 191 -3.32 -21.97 0.45
C PRO A 191 -4.25 -20.85 -0.05
N PHE A 192 -4.14 -20.49 -1.32
CA PHE A 192 -5.00 -19.47 -1.94
C PHE A 192 -6.45 -19.93 -2.12
N SER A 193 -6.68 -21.24 -2.10
CA SER A 193 -7.98 -21.87 -2.20
C SER A 193 -8.10 -23.06 -1.26
N LEU A 194 -9.32 -23.34 -0.81
CA LEU A 194 -9.67 -24.62 -0.20
C LEU A 194 -10.42 -25.48 -1.21
N TYR A 195 -10.05 -26.75 -1.32
CA TYR A 195 -10.53 -27.67 -2.37
C TYR A 195 -11.70 -28.55 -1.92
N LYS A 196 -12.21 -28.35 -0.70
CA LYS A 196 -13.42 -28.99 -0.16
C LYS A 196 -14.28 -27.97 0.60
N PRO A 197 -15.60 -28.17 0.64
CA PRO A 197 -16.48 -27.35 1.49
C PRO A 197 -16.06 -27.42 2.96
N LEU A 198 -16.16 -26.30 3.68
CA LEU A 198 -15.81 -26.24 5.10
C LEU A 198 -16.57 -27.32 5.91
N PRO A 199 -15.92 -28.00 6.87
CA PRO A 199 -16.57 -28.99 7.71
C PRO A 199 -17.74 -28.38 8.49
N LYS A 200 -18.85 -29.11 8.59
CA LYS A 200 -20.03 -28.69 9.39
C LYS A 200 -19.94 -29.12 10.85
N GLU A 201 -19.05 -30.06 11.16
CA GLU A 201 -18.86 -30.65 12.48
C GLU A 201 -17.37 -30.71 12.82
N LYS A 202 -17.07 -30.80 14.13
CA LYS A 202 -15.70 -30.96 14.63
C LYS A 202 -15.24 -32.42 14.43
N GLY A 203 -13.93 -32.66 14.55
CA GLY A 203 -13.36 -34.01 14.56
C GLY A 203 -12.92 -34.55 13.18
N VAL A 204 -12.61 -33.66 12.24
CA VAL A 204 -12.05 -34.05 10.93
C VAL A 204 -10.72 -34.76 11.13
N SER A 205 -10.57 -35.96 10.57
CA SER A 205 -9.37 -36.80 10.73
C SER A 205 -8.19 -36.39 9.85
N SER A 206 -8.43 -35.59 8.81
CA SER A 206 -7.39 -35.09 7.91
C SER A 206 -7.78 -33.77 7.26
N LEU A 207 -6.81 -32.85 7.15
CA LEU A 207 -6.92 -31.58 6.43
C LEU A 207 -6.41 -31.67 4.99
N VAL A 208 -5.66 -32.72 4.64
CA VAL A 208 -5.03 -32.89 3.31
C VAL A 208 -6.04 -32.72 2.17
N PRO A 209 -7.28 -33.27 2.24
CA PRO A 209 -8.24 -33.09 1.15
C PRO A 209 -8.67 -31.65 0.89
N PHE A 210 -8.49 -30.74 1.86
CA PHE A 210 -8.84 -29.32 1.73
C PHE A 210 -7.72 -28.50 1.08
N LEU A 211 -6.48 -29.01 1.09
CA LEU A 211 -5.30 -28.35 0.57
C LEU A 211 -5.18 -28.54 -0.95
N PRO A 212 -4.41 -27.68 -1.65
CA PRO A 212 -4.08 -27.90 -3.05
C PRO A 212 -3.37 -29.23 -3.26
N ASP A 213 -3.65 -29.87 -4.39
CA ASP A 213 -2.84 -31.00 -4.86
C ASP A 213 -1.46 -30.52 -5.35
N LEU A 214 -0.65 -31.43 -5.87
CA LEU A 214 0.68 -31.10 -6.39
C LEU A 214 0.65 -30.03 -7.50
N GLY A 215 -0.29 -30.15 -8.45
CA GLY A 215 -0.38 -29.23 -9.59
C GLY A 215 -0.79 -27.83 -9.14
N ALA A 216 -1.84 -27.73 -8.33
CA ALA A 216 -2.28 -26.48 -7.74
C ALA A 216 -1.21 -25.84 -6.85
N SER A 217 -0.46 -26.65 -6.10
CA SER A 217 0.64 -26.17 -5.25
C SER A 217 1.75 -25.55 -6.10
N ILE A 218 2.14 -26.19 -7.20
CA ILE A 218 3.15 -25.67 -8.13
C ILE A 218 2.67 -24.36 -8.76
N HIS A 219 1.40 -24.27 -9.18
CA HIS A 219 0.85 -23.02 -9.72
C HIS A 219 0.86 -21.87 -8.71
N GLN A 220 0.43 -22.12 -7.47
CA GLN A 220 0.50 -21.11 -6.42
C GLN A 220 1.94 -20.64 -6.20
N ILE A 221 2.88 -21.57 -6.04
CA ILE A 221 4.30 -21.26 -5.82
C ILE A 221 4.88 -20.47 -7.01
N ALA A 222 4.57 -20.89 -8.24
CA ALA A 222 5.00 -20.20 -9.45
C ALA A 222 4.44 -18.77 -9.51
N LEU A 223 3.15 -18.59 -9.21
CA LEU A 223 2.51 -17.27 -9.18
C LEU A 223 3.20 -16.36 -8.16
N VAL A 224 3.35 -16.80 -6.91
CA VAL A 224 3.97 -15.96 -5.86
C VAL A 224 5.42 -15.61 -6.18
N ALA A 225 6.15 -16.48 -6.88
CA ALA A 225 7.50 -16.22 -7.32
C ALA A 225 7.59 -15.11 -8.39
N THR A 226 6.51 -14.84 -9.15
CA THR A 226 6.51 -13.75 -10.15
C THR A 226 6.37 -12.35 -9.55
N PHE A 227 6.04 -12.25 -8.25
CA PHE A 227 5.95 -10.97 -7.55
C PHE A 227 7.27 -10.52 -6.93
N ASN A 228 8.35 -11.30 -7.06
CA ASN A 228 9.68 -11.00 -6.53
C ASN A 228 10.69 -10.66 -7.63
#